data_AF-A0A374WDH8-F1
#
_entry.id   AF-A0A374WDH8-F1
#
_cell.length_a   1.000
_cell.length_b   1.000
_cell.length_c   1.000
_cell.angle_alpha   90.00
_cell.angle_beta   90.00
_cell.angle_gamma   90.00
#
_symmetry.space_group_name_H-M   'P 1'
#
loop_
_entity.id
_entity.type
_entity.pdbx_description
1 polymer ?
#
loop_
_entity_poly.entity_id
_entity_poly.type
_entity_poly.pdbx_seq_one_letter_code
_entity_poly.pdbx_strand_id
1 'polypeptide(L)' 'MEKIIEITEDYTTTGVFDRMEVGDVVKIPYEKSRHNGVRTEASRRNRYARLTKELQGRMDLKFRVSEVVCPGYTTVLRIK' A
#
# COMPACT_ATOMS: atom_id res chain seq x y z
N MET A 1 -9.83 -5.46 6.75
CA MET A 1 -9.69 -6.94 6.70
C MET A 1 -8.23 -7.29 6.41
N GLU A 2 -7.67 -8.36 6.98
CA GLU A 2 -6.30 -8.80 6.63
C GLU A 2 -6.32 -9.72 5.41
N LYS A 3 -5.48 -9.46 4.41
CA LYS A 3 -5.38 -10.26 3.18
C LYS A 3 -3.90 -10.52 2.86
N ILE A 4 -3.55 -11.76 2.55
CA ILE A 4 -2.23 -12.12 2.02
C ILE A 4 -2.34 -12.19 0.50
N ILE A 5 -1.42 -11.54 -0.21
CA ILE A 5 -1.39 -11.54 -1.67
C ILE A 5 -0.46 -12.64 -2.14
N GLU A 6 -1.02 -13.56 -2.91
CA GLU A 6 -0.22 -14.50 -3.69
C GLU A 6 0.36 -13.80 -4.92
N ILE A 7 1.63 -14.07 -5.21
CA ILE A 7 2.29 -13.50 -6.37
C ILE A 7 2.09 -14.46 -7.54
N THR A 8 1.08 -14.18 -8.34
CA THR A 8 0.80 -14.85 -9.62
C THR A 8 1.19 -13.94 -10.78
N GLU A 9 1.04 -14.41 -12.03
CA GLU A 9 1.32 -13.62 -13.23
C GLU A 9 0.43 -12.35 -13.33
N ASP A 10 -0.76 -12.39 -12.75
CA ASP A 10 -1.70 -11.26 -12.71
C ASP A 10 -1.38 -10.23 -11.62
N TYR A 11 -0.34 -10.46 -10.82
CA TYR A 11 0.07 -9.52 -9.79
C TYR A 11 0.52 -8.19 -10.42
N THR A 12 -0.18 -7.12 -10.06
CA THR A 12 0.28 -5.75 -10.33
C THR A 12 0.22 -4.94 -9.06
N THR A 13 1.29 -4.17 -8.80
CA THR A 13 1.34 -3.29 -7.62
C THR A 13 0.16 -2.33 -7.62
N THR A 14 -0.20 -1.73 -8.76
CA THR A 14 -1.37 -0.83 -8.86
C THR A 14 -2.67 -1.55 -8.54
N GLY A 15 -2.89 -2.74 -9.13
CA GLY A 15 -4.10 -3.52 -8.92
C GLY A 15 -4.29 -3.99 -7.48
N VAL A 16 -3.21 -4.13 -6.70
CA VAL A 16 -3.34 -4.35 -5.24
C VAL A 16 -4.04 -3.16 -4.59
N PHE A 17 -3.55 -1.94 -4.83
CA PHE A 17 -4.09 -0.73 -4.18
C PHE A 17 -5.50 -0.37 -4.68
N ASP A 18 -5.84 -0.69 -5.93
CA ASP A 18 -7.17 -0.43 -6.50
C ASP A 18 -8.27 -1.29 -5.85
N ARG A 19 -7.90 -2.47 -5.35
CA ARG A 19 -8.81 -3.42 -4.68
C ARG A 19 -8.89 -3.24 -3.16
N MET A 20 -8.14 -2.29 -2.59
CA MET A 20 -8.12 -2.05 -1.14
C MET A 20 -9.27 -1.16 -0.70
N GLU A 21 -9.98 -1.60 0.34
CA GLU A 21 -10.98 -0.79 1.04
C GLU A 21 -10.41 -0.14 2.31
N VAL A 22 -11.09 0.87 2.85
CA VAL A 22 -10.64 1.56 4.08
C VAL A 22 -10.61 0.57 5.25
N GLY A 23 -9.48 0.49 5.95
CA GLY A 23 -9.24 -0.48 7.01
C GLY A 23 -8.68 -1.82 6.55
N ASP A 24 -8.41 -1.99 5.25
CA ASP A 24 -7.69 -3.17 4.77
C ASP A 24 -6.20 -3.13 5.09
N VAL A 25 -5.69 -4.32 5.42
CA VAL A 25 -4.27 -4.60 5.63
C VAL A 25 -3.89 -5.71 4.66
N VAL A 26 -2.99 -5.39 3.75
CA VAL A 26 -2.53 -6.32 2.73
C VAL A 26 -1.07 -6.69 2.99
N LYS A 27 -0.78 -8.00 3.01
CA LYS A 27 0.57 -8.54 3.18
C LYS A 27 1.05 -9.11 1.86
N ILE A 28 2.09 -8.50 1.30
CA ILE A 28 2.72 -8.86 0.03
C ILE A 28 4.05 -9.55 0.35
N PRO A 29 4.34 -10.76 -0.14
CA PRO A 29 5.63 -11.41 0.10
C PRO A 29 6.80 -10.46 -0.21
N TYR A 30 7.74 -10.37 0.73
CA TYR A 30 8.82 -9.41 0.64
C TYR A 30 9.81 -9.79 -0.46
N GLU A 31 10.08 -8.82 -1.33
CA GLU A 31 11.21 -8.80 -2.23
C GLU A 31 11.59 -7.33 -2.38
N LYS A 32 12.89 -7.01 -2.42
CA LYS A 32 13.37 -5.63 -2.29
C LYS A 32 12.88 -4.73 -3.44
N SER A 33 12.90 -5.22 -4.67
CA SER A 33 12.41 -4.47 -5.84
C SER A 33 10.90 -4.21 -5.73
N ARG A 34 10.11 -5.23 -5.37
CA ARG A 34 8.67 -5.14 -5.14
C ARG A 34 8.33 -4.19 -4.02
N HIS A 35 9.05 -4.26 -2.90
CA HIS A 35 8.88 -3.34 -1.77
C HIS A 35 9.05 -1.89 -2.22
N ASN A 36 10.11 -1.60 -2.99
CA ASN A 36 10.35 -0.27 -3.53
C ASN A 36 9.21 0.18 -4.47
N GLY A 37 8.71 -0.71 -5.32
CA GLY A 37 7.54 -0.46 -6.17
C GLY A 37 6.28 -0.11 -5.36
N VAL A 38 5.96 -0.92 -4.36
CA VAL A 38 4.82 -0.71 -3.45
C VAL A 38 4.94 0.62 -2.70
N ARG A 39 6.13 0.94 -2.17
CA ARG A 39 6.39 2.20 -1.46
C ARG A 39 6.23 3.42 -2.37
N THR A 40 6.71 3.31 -3.62
CA THR A 40 6.60 4.37 -4.61
C THR A 40 5.14 4.62 -4.99
N GLU A 41 4.37 3.55 -5.21
CA GLU A 41 2.95 3.64 -5.54
C GLU A 41 2.12 4.23 -4.39
N ALA A 42 2.36 3.79 -3.15
CA ALA A 42 1.74 4.40 -1.97
C ALA A 42 2.04 5.91 -1.88
N SER A 43 3.29 6.30 -2.11
CA SER A 43 3.71 7.71 -2.10
C SER A 43 3.01 8.53 -3.19
N ARG A 44 2.87 7.96 -4.39
CA ARG A 44 2.14 8.58 -5.51
C ARG A 44 0.67 8.79 -5.17
N ARG A 45 0.00 7.78 -4.62
CA ARG A 45 -1.42 7.88 -4.21
C ARG A 45 -1.63 8.86 -3.06
N ASN A 46 -0.74 8.87 -2.07
CA ASN A 46 -0.76 9.87 -0.99
C ASN A 46 -0.60 11.29 -1.53
N ARG A 47 0.32 11.51 -2.47
CA ARG A 47 0.48 12.81 -3.14
C ARG A 47 -0.78 13.22 -3.89
N TYR A 48 -1.35 12.31 -4.68
CA TYR A 48 -2.57 12.58 -5.43
C TYR A 48 -3.74 12.95 -4.50
N ALA A 49 -3.92 12.20 -3.42
CA ALA A 49 -4.96 12.45 -2.42
C ALA A 49 -4.82 13.82 -1.73
N ARG A 50 -3.59 14.33 -1.57
CA ARG A 50 -3.37 15.72 -1.10
C ARG A 50 -3.77 16.74 -2.16
N LEU A 51 -3.41 16.50 -3.42
CA LEU A 51 -3.77 17.39 -4.53
C LEU A 51 -5.29 17.49 -4.72
N THR A 52 -6.01 16.39 -4.51
CA THR A 52 -7.49 16.33 -4.59
C THR A 52 -8.19 16.73 -3.29
N LYS A 53 -7.45 17.19 -2.26
CA LYS A 53 -7.97 17.59 -0.93
C LYS A 53 -8.66 16.48 -0.13
N GLU A 54 -8.46 15.21 -0.50
CA GLU A 54 -8.88 14.04 0.30
C GLU A 54 -8.05 13.95 1.59
N LEU A 55 -6.76 14.27 1.51
CA LEU A 55 -5.88 14.42 2.69
C LEU A 55 -5.67 15.92 2.96
N GLN A 56 -6.11 16.38 4.12
CA GLN A 56 -6.00 17.79 4.52
C GLN A 56 -4.76 18.06 5.36
N GLY A 57 -4.36 17.11 6.22
CA GLY A 57 -3.20 17.23 7.07
C GLY A 57 -1.89 16.92 6.34
N ARG A 58 -0.81 17.63 6.70
CA ARG A 58 0.54 17.35 6.18
C ARG A 58 1.02 15.93 6.54
N MET A 59 0.64 15.44 7.71
CA MET A 59 0.97 14.11 8.23
C MET A 59 -0.05 13.04 7.83
N ASP A 60 -1.14 13.41 7.16
CA ASP A 60 -2.14 12.47 6.73
C ASP A 60 -1.59 11.54 5.63
N LEU A 61 -2.03 10.29 5.69
CA LEU A 61 -1.72 9.25 4.74
C LEU A 61 -3.00 8.51 4.35
N LYS A 62 -3.15 8.25 3.05
CA LYS A 62 -4.16 7.38 2.46
C LYS A 62 -3.71 5.92 2.59
N PHE A 63 -2.44 5.67 2.29
CA PHE A 63 -1.79 4.38 2.42
C PHE A 63 -0.51 4.46 3.24
N ARG A 64 -0.28 3.45 4.09
CA ARG A 64 0.96 3.26 4.86
C ARG A 64 1.60 1.94 4.50
N VAL A 65 2.92 1.96 4.27
CA VAL A 65 3.70 0.77 3.92
C VAL A 65 4.70 0.49 5.04
N SER A 66 4.89 -0.78 5.40
CA SER A 66 5.87 -1.22 6.38
C SER A 66 6.44 -2.60 6.02
N GLU A 67 7.75 -2.77 6.15
CA GLU A 67 8.44 -4.07 6.06
C GLU A 67 8.76 -4.66 7.45
N VAL A 68 8.57 -3.89 8.52
CA VAL A 68 8.99 -4.27 9.89
C VAL A 68 7.87 -4.93 10.68
N VAL A 69 6.61 -4.56 10.41
CA VAL A 69 5.44 -5.01 11.20
C VAL A 69 5.17 -6.51 11.03
N CYS A 70 5.44 -7.05 9.85
CA CYS A 70 5.31 -8.48 9.55
C CYS A 70 6.56 -8.94 8.79
N PRO A 71 7.59 -9.47 9.48
CA PRO A 71 8.80 -9.96 8.84
C PRO A 71 8.49 -10.94 7.71
N GLY A 72 9.20 -10.82 6.58
CA GLY A 72 8.94 -11.61 5.37
C GLY A 72 7.85 -11.03 4.45
N TYR A 73 7.20 -9.93 4.84
CA TYR A 73 6.17 -9.27 4.04
C TYR A 73 6.37 -7.75 3.96
N THR A 74 6.02 -7.17 2.81
CA THR A 74 5.64 -5.77 2.71
C THR A 74 4.16 -5.64 3.07
N THR A 75 3.88 -4.95 4.17
CA THR A 75 2.52 -4.68 4.64
C THR A 75 2.05 -3.33 4.12
N VAL A 76 0.85 -3.27 3.55
CA VAL A 76 0.18 -2.05 3.09
C VAL A 76 -1.13 -1.89 3.85
N LEU A 77 -1.31 -0.76 4.52
CA LEU A 77 -2.52 -0.40 5.23
C LEU A 77 -3.23 0.73 4.48
N ARG A 78 -4.53 0.57 4.24
CA ARG A 78 -5.41 1.63 3.74
C ARG A 78 -6.06 2.35 4.92
N ILE A 79 -5.66 3.60 5.17
CA ILE A 79 -6.04 4.36 6.37
C ILE A 79 -7.25 5.27 6.12
N LYS A 80 -7.22 6.01 5.02
CA LYS A 80 -8.27 6.96 4.58
C LYS A 80 -8.59 6.65 3.15
#